data_AF-A0A662MMZ3-F1
#
_entry.id   AF-A0A662MMZ3-F1
#
_cell.length_a   1.000
_cell.length_b   1.000
_cell.length_c   1.000
_cell.angle_alpha   90.00
_cell.angle_beta   90.00
_cell.angle_gamma   90.00
#
_symmetry.space_group_name_H-M   'P 1'
#
loop_
_entity.id
_entity.type
_entity.pdbx_description
1 polymer ?
#
loop_
_entity_poly.entity_id
_entity_poly.type
_entity_poly.pdbx_seq_one_letter_code
_entity_poly.pdbx_strand_id
1 'polypeptide(L)' 'MKLEELFPYPFRRFQRELVESVYSALSRGEHLILNSPTGTGKTVSVLTPALLYALERGKRILYLTRTNSQQRQVILEM' A
#
# COMPACT_ATOMS: atom_id res chain seq x y z
N MET A 1 -8.09 2.74 -13.70
CA MET A 1 -7.77 1.48 -13.01
C MET A 1 -8.44 1.54 -11.66
N LYS A 2 -9.10 0.47 -11.22
CA LYS A 2 -9.76 0.45 -9.91
C LYS A 2 -8.83 -0.16 -8.86
N LEU A 3 -8.99 0.27 -7.61
CA LEU A 3 -8.23 -0.25 -6.48
C LEU A 3 -8.38 -1.77 -6.34
N GLU A 4 -9.59 -2.27 -6.55
CA GLU A 4 -9.93 -3.70 -6.51
C GLU A 4 -9.22 -4.53 -7.58
N GLU A 5 -8.83 -3.91 -8.71
CA GLU A 5 -8.10 -4.59 -9.79
C GLU A 5 -6.62 -4.79 -9.44
N LEU A 6 -6.06 -3.93 -8.59
CA LEU A 6 -4.67 -3.98 -8.15
C LEU A 6 -4.45 -4.77 -6.86
N PHE A 7 -5.50 -5.02 -6.09
CA PHE A 7 -5.36 -5.71 -4.81
C PHE A 7 -5.43 -7.24 -5.04
N PRO A 8 -4.34 -8.00 -4.85
CA PRO A 8 -4.22 -9.37 -5.35
C PRO A 8 -4.98 -10.43 -4.52
N TYR A 9 -5.66 -10.02 -3.44
CA TYR A 9 -6.32 -10.93 -2.50
C TYR A 9 -7.75 -10.49 -2.16
N PRO A 10 -8.61 -11.40 -1.69
CA PRO A 10 -9.84 -10.99 -1.02
C PRO A 10 -9.51 -10.14 0.22
N PHE A 11 -10.18 -8.99 0.34
CA PHE A 11 -10.00 -8.11 1.49
C PHE A 11 -10.33 -8.83 2.80
N ARG A 12 -9.43 -8.71 3.77
CA ARG A 12 -9.65 -9.09 5.16
C ARG A 12 -10.12 -7.90 5.98
N ARG A 13 -10.59 -8.16 7.21
CA ARG A 13 -11.00 -7.13 8.17
C ARG A 13 -9.95 -6.01 8.25
N PHE A 14 -10.41 -4.76 8.20
CA PHE A 14 -9.61 -3.52 8.26
C PHE A 14 -8.70 -3.20 7.07
N GLN A 15 -8.43 -4.13 6.14
CA GLN A 15 -7.54 -3.85 5.01
C GLN A 15 -8.14 -2.80 4.05
N ARG A 16 -9.45 -2.84 3.82
CA ARG A 16 -10.14 -1.84 2.98
C ARG A 16 -9.98 -0.43 3.56
N GLU A 17 -10.25 -0.27 4.84
CA GLU A 17 -10.11 1.00 5.56
C GLU A 17 -8.65 1.50 5.54
N LEU A 18 -7.68 0.60 5.72
CA LEU A 18 -6.26 0.94 5.63
C LEU A 18 -5.88 1.44 4.23
N VAL A 19 -6.35 0.75 3.20
CA VAL A 19 -6.08 1.12 1.80
C VAL A 19 -6.70 2.48 1.45
N GLU A 20 -7.95 2.71 1.84
CA GLU A 20 -8.66 3.98 1.66
C GLU A 20 -7.95 5.12 2.41
N SER A 21 -7.50 4.87 3.64
CA SER A 21 -6.75 5.84 4.45
C SER A 21 -5.44 6.25 3.79
N VAL A 22 -4.68 5.28 3.25
CA VAL A 22 -3.41 5.54 2.55
C VAL A 22 -3.67 6.34 1.27
N TYR A 23 -4.62 5.93 0.43
CA TYR A 23 -4.94 6.65 -0.81
C TYR A 23 -5.43 8.08 -0.53
N SER A 24 -6.23 8.25 0.53
CA SER A 24 -6.74 9.56 0.94
C SER A 24 -5.62 10.49 1.39
N ALA A 25 -4.70 10.01 2.25
CA ALA A 25 -3.55 10.80 2.71
C ALA A 25 -2.65 11.25 1.53
N LEU A 26 -2.35 10.33 0.60
CA LEU A 26 -1.59 10.65 -0.62
C LEU A 26 -2.30 11.69 -1.50
N SER A 27 -3.64 11.60 -1.60
CA SER A 27 -4.45 12.52 -2.39
C SER A 27 -4.53 13.93 -1.77
N ARG A 28 -4.49 14.02 -0.44
CA ARG A 28 -4.47 15.30 0.30
C ARG A 28 -3.07 15.88 0.47
N GLY A 29 -2.01 15.11 0.16
CA GLY A 29 -0.63 15.52 0.38
C GLY A 29 -0.22 15.51 1.85
N GLU A 30 -0.84 14.63 2.64
CA GLU A 30 -0.65 14.53 4.09
C GLU A 30 0.30 13.38 4.47
N HIS A 31 0.82 13.43 5.70
CA HIS A 31 1.56 12.32 6.30
C HIS A 31 0.61 11.40 7.07
N LEU A 32 0.72 10.09 6.83
CA LEU A 32 -0.06 9.07 7.54
C LEU A 32 0.86 8.25 8.44
N ILE A 33 0.50 8.17 9.72
CA ILE A 33 1.09 7.24 10.68
C ILE A 33 0.06 6.14 10.91
N LEU A 34 0.46 4.89 10.66
CA LEU A 34 -0.42 3.73 10.82
C LEU A 34 0.29 2.64 11.64
N ASN A 35 -0.50 1.95 12.46
CA ASN A 35 -0.06 0.74 13.14
C ASN A 35 -0.84 -0.45 12.60
N SER A 36 -0.13 -1.51 12.24
CA SER A 36 -0.73 -2.77 11.81
C SER A 36 0.13 -3.94 12.30
N PRO A 37 -0.45 -4.89 13.04
CA PRO A 37 0.27 -6.09 13.50
C PRO A 37 0.91 -6.89 12.36
N THR A 38 1.83 -7.77 12.69
CA THR A 38 2.41 -8.71 11.72
C THR A 38 1.35 -9.67 11.18
N GLY A 39 1.46 -10.06 9.90
CA GLY A 39 0.54 -11.03 9.27
C GLY A 39 -0.81 -10.47 8.80
N THR A 40 -1.06 -9.16 8.97
CA THR A 40 -2.30 -8.50 8.52
C THR A 40 -2.29 -8.08 7.05
N GLY A 41 -1.19 -8.29 6.33
CA GLY A 41 -1.03 -7.81 4.95
C GLY A 41 -0.73 -6.30 4.85
N LYS A 42 -0.03 -5.72 5.85
CA LYS A 42 0.39 -4.31 5.84
C LYS A 42 1.10 -3.92 4.53
N THR A 43 1.98 -4.78 4.00
CA THR A 43 2.76 -4.49 2.80
C THR A 43 1.85 -4.20 1.61
N VAL A 44 1.02 -5.17 1.20
CA VAL A 44 0.09 -5.00 0.07
C VAL A 44 -0.93 -3.89 0.32
N SER A 45 -1.42 -3.75 1.56
CA SER A 45 -2.40 -2.72 1.93
C SER A 45 -1.87 -1.29 1.85
N VAL A 46 -0.56 -1.09 1.95
CA VAL A 46 0.07 0.23 1.75
C VAL A 46 0.52 0.40 0.30
N LEU A 47 1.03 -0.67 -0.32
CA LEU A 47 1.65 -0.62 -1.64
C LEU A 47 0.61 -0.48 -2.76
N THR A 48 -0.52 -1.18 -2.70
CA THR A 48 -1.61 -1.09 -3.69
C THR A 48 -2.14 0.34 -3.88
N PRO A 49 -2.58 1.07 -2.83
CA PRO A 49 -3.04 2.45 -3.00
C PRO A 49 -1.93 3.41 -3.43
N ALA A 50 -0.69 3.18 -2.99
CA ALA A 50 0.44 3.97 -3.43
C ALA A 50 0.73 3.79 -4.92
N LEU A 51 0.65 2.55 -5.44
CA LEU A 51 0.80 2.24 -6.85
C LEU A 51 -0.32 2.85 -7.70
N LEU A 52 -1.57 2.73 -7.25
CA LEU A 52 -2.70 3.37 -7.93
C LEU A 52 -2.45 4.87 -8.07
N TYR A 53 -2.15 5.54 -6.96
CA TYR A 53 -1.88 6.98 -6.92
C TYR A 53 -0.71 7.37 -7.84
N ALA A 54 0.36 6.57 -7.85
CA ALA A 54 1.54 6.82 -8.66
C ALA A 54 1.25 6.67 -10.15
N LEU A 55 0.55 5.62 -10.57
CA LEU A 55 0.16 5.37 -11.96
C LEU A 55 -0.77 6.48 -12.49
N GLU A 56 -1.76 6.89 -11.70
CA GLU A 56 -2.70 7.95 -12.09
C GLU A 56 -2.03 9.31 -12.30
N ARG A 57 -0.88 9.56 -11.67
CA ARG A 57 -0.21 10.86 -11.63
C ARG A 57 1.20 10.86 -12.22
N GLY A 58 1.61 9.75 -12.86
CA GLY A 58 2.95 9.62 -13.43
C GLY A 58 4.09 9.77 -12.41
N LYS A 59 3.89 9.32 -11.16
CA LYS A 59 4.89 9.42 -10.08
C LYS A 59 5.66 8.11 -9.89
N ARG A 60 6.75 8.18 -9.13
CA ARG A 60 7.54 7.01 -8.69
C ARG A 60 7.37 6.78 -7.19
N ILE A 61 7.46 5.53 -6.77
CA ILE A 61 7.39 5.12 -5.36
C ILE A 61 8.80 4.86 -4.83
N LEU A 62 9.13 5.50 -3.71
CA LEU A 62 10.30 5.13 -2.91
C LEU A 62 9.80 4.35 -1.69
N TYR A 63 10.06 3.04 -1.65
CA TYR A 63 9.67 2.18 -0.54
C TYR A 63 10.89 1.85 0.32
N LEU A 64 10.89 2.35 1.56
CA LEU A 64 12.00 2.16 2.50
C LEU A 64 11.70 1.00 3.45
N THR A 65 12.66 0.10 3.62
CA THR A 65 12.56 -1.03 4.57
C THR A 65 13.81 -1.10 5.43
N ARG A 66 13.73 -1.83 6.55
CA ARG A 66 14.87 -1.99 7.46
C ARG A 66 15.85 -3.05 6.98
N THR A 67 15.37 -4.09 6.29
CA THR A 67 16.20 -5.24 5.90
C THR A 67 15.94 -5.69 4.46
N ASN A 68 16.93 -6.33 3.84
CA ASN A 68 16.83 -6.88 2.49
C ASN A 68 15.69 -7.92 2.35
N SER A 69 15.40 -8.68 3.41
CA SER A 69 14.28 -9.63 3.42
C SER A 69 12.93 -8.92 3.31
N GLN A 70 12.76 -7.78 4.00
CA GLN A 70 11.55 -6.96 3.89
C GLN A 70 11.44 -6.31 2.51
N GLN A 71 12.54 -5.82 1.94
CA GLN A 71 12.57 -5.32 0.57
C GLN A 71 12.13 -6.40 -0.43
N ARG A 72 12.64 -7.62 -0.29
CA ARG A 72 12.26 -8.74 -1.17
C ARG A 72 10.77 -9.04 -1.09
N GLN A 73 10.15 -8.95 0.10
CA GLN A 73 8.71 -9.14 0.24
C GLN A 73 7.92 -8.13 -0.61
N VAL A 74 8.33 -6.86 -0.63
CA VAL A 74 7.67 -5.82 -1.43
C VAL A 74 7.69 -6.15 -2.92
N ILE A 75 8.82 -6.68 -3.40
CA ILE A 75 9.00 -7.10 -4.80
C ILE A 75 8.17 -8.34 -5.15
N LEU A 76 7.84 -9.20 -4.19
CA LEU A 76 7.03 -10.40 -4.44
C LEU A 76 5.52 -10.11 -4.44
N GLU A 77 5.09 -9.02 -3.82
CA GLU A 77 3.69 -8.62 -3.71
C GLU A 77 3.21 -7.80 -4.93
N MET A 78 4.11 -7.52 -5.89
CA MET A 78 3.86 -6.80 -7.15
C MET A 78 4.57 -7.43 -8.33
#